data_AF-A0A6P1P1P5-F1
#
_entry.id   AF-A0A6P1P1P5-F1
#
_cell.length_a   1.000
_cell.length_b   1.000
_cell.length_c   1.000
_cell.angle_alpha   90.00
_cell.angle_beta   90.00
_cell.angle_gamma   90.00
#
_symmetry.space_group_name_H-M   'P 1'
#
loop_
_entity.id
_entity.type
_entity.pdbx_description
1 polymer ?
#
loop_
_entity_poly.entity_id
_entity_poly.type
_entity_poly.pdbx_seq_one_letter_code
_entity_poly.pdbx_strand_id
1 'polypeptide(L)'
;MKLIKDKKFLQNVAHYIDVTNTVGGGVIQPQVRLQKRQKEVVLQVLLPGVETEQCQVVLDKNQLTVMALHHNQDYPVMQAPLFHQQFALPPQLDYGQIRVVRKDRELRVHVPYLPQGPRLLDIEQW
;
A
#
# COMPACT_ATOMS: atom_id res chain seq x y z
N MET A 1 39.82 17.66 13.62
CA MET A 1 38.55 16.94 13.85
C MET A 1 38.48 15.73 12.92
N LYS A 2 38.31 14.51 13.45
CA LYS A 2 38.36 13.24 12.70
C LYS A 2 37.04 12.87 11.98
N LEU A 3 35.97 13.63 12.19
CA LEU A 3 34.62 13.32 11.69
C LEU A 3 34.52 13.22 10.16
N ILE A 4 35.25 14.07 9.43
CA ILE A 4 35.23 14.15 7.96
C ILE A 4 36.09 13.04 7.31
N LYS A 5 36.86 12.29 8.10
CA LYS A 5 37.72 11.19 7.59
C LYS A 5 37.08 9.81 7.75
N ASP A 6 35.97 9.73 8.49
CA ASP A 6 35.21 8.50 8.65
C ASP A 6 34.24 8.34 7.47
N LYS A 7 34.70 7.59 6.47
CA LYS A 7 33.93 7.29 5.24
C LYS A 7 32.58 6.65 5.56
N LYS A 8 32.50 5.79 6.59
CA LYS A 8 31.28 5.09 6.96
C LYS A 8 30.27 6.05 7.61
N PHE A 9 30.76 6.94 8.46
CA PHE A 9 29.94 8.01 9.02
C PHE A 9 29.37 8.93 7.93
N LEU A 10 30.22 9.40 7.00
CA LEU A 10 29.77 10.25 5.89
C LEU A 10 28.77 9.56 4.96
N GLN A 11 28.98 8.26 4.68
CA GLN A 11 28.02 7.45 3.91
C GLN A 11 26.66 7.39 4.61
N ASN A 12 26.63 7.08 5.90
CA ASN A 12 25.38 7.04 6.66
C ASN A 12 24.67 8.40 6.68
N VAL A 13 25.40 9.50 6.89
CA VAL A 13 24.84 10.86 6.86
C VAL A 13 24.23 11.18 5.49
N ALA A 14 24.90 10.84 4.38
CA ALA A 14 24.35 11.02 3.04
C ALA A 14 23.06 10.21 2.83
N HIS A 15 23.02 8.96 3.31
CA HIS A 15 21.82 8.11 3.23
C HIS A 15 20.64 8.69 4.02
N TYR A 16 20.90 9.19 5.23
CA TYR A 16 19.86 9.86 6.01
C TYR A 16 19.33 11.11 5.31
N ILE A 17 20.22 11.91 4.71
CA ILE A 17 19.82 13.08 3.91
C ILE A 17 18.93 12.64 2.74
N ASP A 18 19.29 11.60 1.99
CA ASP A 18 18.50 11.09 0.86
C ASP A 18 17.12 10.56 1.28
N VAL A 19 17.05 9.82 2.39
CA VAL A 19 15.77 9.35 2.96
C VAL A 19 14.92 10.55 3.39
N THR A 20 15.51 11.54 4.07
CA THR A 20 14.77 12.74 4.50
C THR A 20 14.30 13.60 3.35
N ASN A 21 15.08 13.73 2.27
CA ASN A 21 14.66 14.43 1.06
C ASN A 21 13.50 13.70 0.36
N THR A 22 13.56 12.37 0.32
CA THR A 22 12.50 11.54 -0.24
C THR A 22 11.19 11.71 0.55
N VAL A 23 11.24 11.56 1.88
CA VAL A 23 10.07 11.66 2.76
C VAL A 23 9.56 13.11 2.88
N GLY A 24 10.45 14.09 2.93
CA GLY A 24 10.14 15.49 3.21
C GLY A 24 9.75 16.34 1.99
N GLY A 25 10.07 15.92 0.76
CA GLY A 25 9.74 16.72 -0.43
C GLY A 25 9.86 16.03 -1.79
N GLY A 26 10.28 14.76 -1.87
CA GLY A 26 10.58 14.06 -3.12
C GLY A 26 9.49 13.13 -3.66
N VAL A 27 8.53 12.70 -2.83
CA VAL A 27 7.38 11.90 -3.30
C VAL A 27 6.23 12.84 -3.65
N ILE A 28 5.82 12.84 -4.92
CA ILE A 28 4.56 13.48 -5.34
C ILE A 28 3.42 12.82 -4.55
N GLN A 29 2.48 13.64 -4.06
CA GLN A 29 1.37 13.16 -3.24
C GLN A 29 0.65 11.96 -3.89
N PRO A 30 0.56 10.81 -3.20
CA PRO A 30 -0.20 9.65 -3.63
C PRO A 30 -1.63 10.00 -4.03
N GLN A 31 -2.08 9.54 -5.19
CA GLN A 31 -3.46 9.71 -5.61
C GLN A 31 -4.24 8.41 -5.43
N VAL A 32 -5.36 8.51 -4.72
CA VAL A 32 -6.30 7.40 -4.52
C VAL A 32 -7.61 7.75 -5.20
N ARG A 33 -8.14 6.83 -6.02
CA ARG A 33 -9.46 6.96 -6.63
C ARG A 33 -10.28 5.70 -6.40
N LEU A 34 -11.53 5.88 -6.00
CA LEU A 34 -12.50 4.79 -5.86
C LEU A 34 -13.46 4.82 -7.04
N GLN A 35 -13.49 3.74 -7.82
CA GLN A 35 -14.42 3.57 -8.93
C GLN A 35 -15.45 2.49 -8.59
N LYS A 36 -16.72 2.86 -8.48
CA LYS A 36 -17.81 1.90 -8.40
C LYS A 36 -18.16 1.40 -9.80
N ARG A 37 -18.24 0.10 -9.99
CA ARG A 37 -18.68 -0.56 -11.22
C ARG A 37 -19.91 -1.39 -10.93
N GLN A 38 -20.50 -2.00 -11.95
CA GLN A 38 -21.73 -2.79 -11.78
C GLN A 38 -21.53 -4.03 -10.90
N LYS A 39 -20.35 -4.67 -10.95
CA LYS A 39 -20.07 -5.95 -10.27
C LYS A 39 -18.99 -5.87 -9.18
N GLU A 40 -18.30 -4.74 -9.08
CA GLU A 40 -17.14 -4.57 -8.21
C GLU A 40 -16.92 -3.10 -7.88
N VAL A 41 -16.09 -2.86 -6.87
CA VAL A 41 -15.44 -1.59 -6.62
C VAL A 41 -13.96 -1.75 -6.94
N VAL A 42 -13.39 -0.77 -7.64
CA VAL A 42 -11.96 -0.73 -7.95
C VAL A 42 -11.32 0.45 -7.23
N LEU A 43 -10.40 0.15 -6.33
CA LEU A 43 -9.53 1.14 -5.71
C LEU A 43 -8.27 1.27 -6.55
N GLN A 44 -8.06 2.47 -7.08
CA GLN A 44 -6.89 2.83 -7.88
C GLN A 44 -5.94 3.65 -7.01
N VAL A 45 -4.68 3.21 -6.92
CA VAL A 45 -3.65 3.88 -6.16
C VAL A 45 -2.48 4.17 -7.10
N LEU A 46 -2.21 5.46 -7.30
CA LEU A 46 -1.09 5.96 -8.08
C LEU A 46 -0.05 6.53 -7.09
N LEU A 47 1.16 5.98 -7.14
CA LEU A 47 2.28 6.37 -6.29
C LEU A 47 3.44 6.80 -7.19
N PRO A 48 3.50 8.06 -7.63
CA PRO A 48 4.57 8.50 -8.53
C PRO A 48 5.92 8.43 -7.80
N GLY A 49 6.92 7.84 -8.46
CA GLY A 49 8.26 7.68 -7.89
C GLY A 49 8.41 6.50 -6.92
N VAL A 50 7.38 5.67 -6.79
CA VAL A 50 7.43 4.42 -6.03
C VAL A 50 7.25 3.25 -6.99
N GLU A 51 8.17 2.29 -6.92
CA GLU A 51 8.03 1.06 -7.71
C GLU A 51 6.95 0.17 -7.11
N THR A 52 6.15 -0.49 -7.95
CA THR A 52 4.99 -1.26 -7.47
C THR A 52 5.38 -2.46 -6.57
N GLU A 53 6.63 -2.90 -6.67
CA GLU A 53 7.28 -3.91 -5.85
C GLU A 53 7.43 -3.47 -4.39
N GLN A 54 7.50 -2.17 -4.14
CA GLN A 54 7.59 -1.57 -2.81
C GLN A 54 6.22 -1.40 -2.15
N CYS A 55 5.15 -1.66 -2.90
CA CYS A 55 3.77 -1.54 -2.42
C CYS A 55 3.29 -2.84 -1.77
N GLN A 56 2.60 -2.70 -0.65
CA GLN A 56 1.94 -3.78 0.06
C GLN A 56 0.46 -3.46 0.23
N VAL A 57 -0.38 -4.47 0.06
CA VAL A 57 -1.82 -4.41 0.31
C VAL A 57 -2.15 -5.46 1.35
N VAL A 58 -2.71 -5.02 2.47
CA VAL A 58 -3.07 -5.88 3.61
C VAL A 58 -4.56 -5.74 3.86
N LEU A 59 -5.24 -6.87 4.03
CA LEU A 59 -6.62 -6.91 4.51
C LEU A 59 -6.64 -7.48 5.92
N ASP A 60 -7.11 -6.70 6.88
CA ASP A 60 -7.46 -7.18 8.23
C ASP A 60 -8.95 -6.94 8.47
N LYS A 61 -9.73 -8.03 8.54
CA LYS A 61 -11.20 -7.99 8.59
C LYS A 61 -11.77 -7.18 7.42
N ASN A 62 -12.27 -5.97 7.69
CA ASN A 62 -12.79 -5.04 6.69
C ASN A 62 -11.88 -3.83 6.48
N GLN A 63 -10.68 -3.80 7.06
CA GLN A 63 -9.71 -2.72 6.88
C GLN A 63 -8.73 -3.10 5.78
N LEU A 64 -8.85 -2.45 4.64
CA LEU A 64 -7.89 -2.55 3.55
C LEU A 64 -6.82 -1.48 3.75
N THR A 65 -5.58 -1.90 3.96
CA THR A 65 -4.43 -1.02 4.08
C THR A 65 -3.60 -1.10 2.81
N VAL A 66 -3.31 0.03 2.20
CA VAL A 66 -2.35 0.16 1.10
C VAL A 66 -1.18 0.98 1.61
N MET A 67 0.03 0.43 1.54
CA MET A 67 1.23 1.10 2.00
C MET A 67 2.38 0.90 1.02
N ALA A 68 3.34 1.82 1.05
CA ALA A 68 4.60 1.66 0.36
C ALA A 68 5.75 1.97 1.31
N LEU A 69 6.78 1.14 1.27
CA LEU A 69 7.97 1.27 2.10
C LEU A 69 9.17 1.55 1.21
N HIS A 70 9.92 2.61 1.52
CA HIS A 70 11.22 2.83 0.92
C HIS A 70 12.16 1.72 1.39
N HIS A 71 12.72 0.97 0.44
CA HIS A 71 13.69 -0.07 0.73
C HIS A 71 15.07 0.38 0.28
N ASN A 72 15.99 0.56 1.21
CA ASN A 72 17.40 0.76 0.89
C ASN A 72 18.10 -0.61 0.91
N GLN A 73 18.57 -1.08 -0.25
CA GLN A 73 19.20 -2.39 -0.39
C GLN A 73 20.49 -2.52 0.44
N ASP A 74 21.21 -1.42 0.64
CA ASP A 74 22.46 -1.40 1.41
C ASP A 74 22.19 -1.29 2.92
N TYR A 75 21.01 -0.80 3.33
CA TYR A 75 20.62 -0.60 4.72
C TYR A 75 19.16 -1.01 4.99
N PRO A 76 18.86 -2.32 5.11
CA PRO A 76 17.50 -2.84 5.26
C PRO A 76 16.78 -2.36 6.54
N VAL A 77 17.54 -1.91 7.54
CA VAL A 77 17.04 -1.38 8.82
C VAL A 77 16.49 0.04 8.66
N MET A 78 16.84 0.75 7.59
CA MET A 78 16.37 2.11 7.28
C MET A 78 15.17 2.09 6.33
N GLN A 79 14.14 1.31 6.66
CA GLN A 79 12.86 1.38 5.96
C GLN A 79 12.07 2.60 6.43
N ALA A 80 11.63 3.43 5.49
CA ALA A 80 10.80 4.59 5.77
C ALA A 80 9.45 4.43 5.06
N PRO A 81 8.31 4.70 5.73
CA PRO A 81 7.01 4.69 5.07
C PRO A 81 6.94 5.85 4.08
N LEU A 82 6.66 5.54 2.81
CA LEU A 82 6.44 6.52 1.75
C LEU A 82 4.95 6.85 1.61
N PHE A 83 4.10 5.87 1.88
CA PHE A 83 2.66 6.00 1.80
C PHE A 83 2.01 5.01 2.75
N HIS A 84 0.92 5.44 3.39
CA HIS A 84 0.08 4.59 4.21
C HIS A 84 -1.35 5.13 4.19
N GLN A 85 -2.28 4.35 3.66
CA GLN A 85 -3.70 4.69 3.65
C GLN A 85 -4.55 3.48 4.01
N GLN A 86 -5.56 3.71 4.84
CA GLN A 86 -6.52 2.71 5.26
C GLN A 86 -7.91 3.02 4.72
N PHE A 87 -8.64 1.97 4.36
CA PHE A 87 -10.01 2.02 3.86
C PHE A 87 -10.86 1.03 4.63
N ALA A 88 -11.93 1.53 5.25
CA ALA A 88 -12.98 0.68 5.78
C ALA A 88 -13.86 0.19 4.62
N LEU A 89 -13.77 -1.09 4.31
CA LEU A 89 -14.59 -1.73 3.29
C LEU A 89 -16.02 -1.96 3.85
N PRO A 90 -17.06 -1.64 3.05
CA PRO A 90 -18.45 -1.90 3.42
C PRO A 90 -18.80 -3.40 3.32
N PRO A 91 -19.74 -3.90 4.14
CA PRO A 91 -20.05 -5.32 4.28
C PRO A 91 -20.68 -5.97 3.05
N GLN A 92 -21.17 -5.19 2.08
CA GLN A 92 -21.72 -5.68 0.82
C GLN A 92 -20.64 -6.16 -0.18
N LEU A 93 -19.37 -6.04 0.16
CA LEU A 93 -18.24 -6.47 -0.65
C LEU A 93 -17.78 -7.87 -0.25
N ASP A 94 -17.39 -8.67 -1.23
CA ASP A 94 -16.83 -9.99 -1.02
C ASP A 94 -15.31 -9.87 -0.81
N TYR A 95 -14.91 -9.81 0.47
CA TYR A 95 -13.51 -9.71 0.85
C TYR A 95 -12.71 -10.96 0.49
N GLY A 96 -13.36 -12.12 0.37
CA GLY A 96 -12.72 -13.39 0.02
C GLY A 96 -12.29 -13.46 -1.44
N GLN A 97 -12.80 -12.58 -2.28
CA GLN A 97 -12.50 -12.53 -3.71
C GLN A 97 -11.76 -11.26 -4.14
N ILE A 98 -11.10 -10.56 -3.21
CA ILE A 98 -10.25 -9.41 -3.53
C ILE A 98 -9.10 -9.84 -4.45
N ARG A 99 -8.83 -9.03 -5.48
CA ARG A 99 -7.68 -9.21 -6.37
C ARG A 99 -6.88 -7.92 -6.46
N VAL A 100 -5.57 -8.02 -6.37
CA VAL A 100 -4.65 -6.89 -6.54
C VAL A 100 -3.91 -7.08 -7.85
N VAL A 101 -4.01 -6.09 -8.74
CA VAL A 101 -3.38 -6.11 -10.06
C VAL A 101 -2.49 -4.90 -10.20
N ARG A 102 -1.31 -5.10 -10.77
CA ARG A 102 -0.39 -4.03 -11.16
C ARG A 102 -0.62 -3.73 -12.64
N LYS A 103 -0.82 -2.45 -12.96
CA LYS A 103 -0.88 -1.98 -14.35
C LYS A 103 -0.05 -0.73 -14.49
N ASP A 104 1.05 -0.82 -15.22
CA ASP A 104 2.01 0.28 -15.40
C ASP A 104 2.50 0.80 -14.02
N ARG A 105 2.23 2.07 -13.70
CA ARG A 105 2.58 2.71 -12.41
C ARG A 105 1.39 2.77 -11.44
N GLU A 106 0.34 2.00 -11.69
CA GLU A 106 -0.90 2.02 -10.92
C GLU A 106 -1.14 0.67 -10.24
N LEU A 107 -1.49 0.72 -8.96
CA LEU A 107 -1.98 -0.43 -8.20
C LEU A 107 -3.50 -0.41 -8.20
N ARG A 108 -4.12 -1.52 -8.60
CA ARG A 108 -5.58 -1.68 -8.63
C ARG A 108 -6.01 -2.78 -7.68
N VAL A 109 -6.83 -2.43 -6.69
CA VAL A 109 -7.49 -3.39 -5.82
C VAL A 109 -8.93 -3.56 -6.30
N HIS A 110 -9.22 -4.73 -6.84
CA HIS A 110 -10.54 -5.14 -7.28
C HIS A 110 -11.26 -5.83 -6.13
N VAL A 111 -12.40 -5.29 -5.74
CA VAL A 111 -13.23 -5.83 -4.66
C VAL A 111 -14.63 -6.10 -5.22
N PRO A 112 -14.98 -7.35 -5.50
CA PRO A 112 -16.30 -7.70 -6.02
C PRO A 112 -17.39 -7.46 -4.98
N TYR A 113 -18.63 -7.26 -5.43
CA TYR A 113 -19.78 -7.32 -4.55
C TYR A 113 -20.08 -8.76 -4.14
N LEU A 114 -20.64 -8.96 -2.95
CA LEU A 114 -21.23 -10.23 -2.58
C LEU A 114 -22.30 -10.64 -3.61
N PRO A 115 -22.47 -11.95 -3.87
CA PRO A 115 -23.56 -12.45 -4.71
C PRO A 115 -24.89 -11.87 -4.24
N GLN A 116 -25.67 -11.31 -5.17
CA GLN A 116 -26.99 -10.79 -4.84
C GLN A 116 -27.97 -11.96 -4.65
N GLY A 117 -28.65 -11.98 -3.50
CA GLY A 117 -29.70 -12.94 -3.20
C GLY A 117 -29.77 -13.29 -1.72
N PRO A 118 -30.91 -13.79 -1.23
CA PRO A 118 -31.02 -14.30 0.14
C PRO A 118 -30.10 -15.52 0.29
N ARG A 119 -29.27 -15.54 1.34
CA ARG A 119 -28.57 -16.74 1.78
C ARG A 119 -29.52 -17.55 2.66
N LEU A 120 -29.86 -18.76 2.23
CA LEU A 120 -30.49 -19.76 3.10
C LEU A 120 -29.45 -20.29 4.09
N LEU A 121 -29.80 -20.35 5.36
CA LEU A 121 -28.97 -20.89 6.42
C LEU A 121 -29.57 -22.21 6.88
N ASP A 122 -28.73 -23.22 7.07
CA ASP A 122 -29.14 -24.48 7.68
C ASP A 122 -29.32 -24.28 9.20
N ILE A 123 -30.34 -24.92 9.76
CA ILE A 123 -30.60 -24.91 11.20
C ILE A 123 -29.89 -26.13 11.80
N GLU A 124 -28.78 -25.90 12.50
CA GLU A 124 -28.11 -26.95 13.26
C GLU A 124 -28.97 -27.35 14.49
N GLN A 125 -29.18 -28.65 14.68
CA GLN A 125 -29.81 -29.18 15.89
C GLN A 125 -28.73 -29.66 16.86
N TRP A 126 -28.80 -29.18 18.11
CA TRP A 126 -27.91 -29.51 19.21
C TRP A 126 -28.47 -30.65 20.05
#